data_AF-A0A657AHB1-F1
#
_entry.id   AF-A0A657AHB1-F1
#
_cell.length_a   1.000
_cell.length_b   1.000
_cell.length_c   1.000
_cell.angle_alpha   90.00
_cell.angle_beta   90.00
_cell.angle_gamma   90.00
#
_symmetry.space_group_name_H-M   'P 1'
#
loop_
_entity.id
_entity.type
_entity.pdbx_description
1 polymer ?
#
loop_
_entity_poly.entity_id
_entity_poly.type
_entity_poly.pdbx_seq_one_letter_code
_entity_poly.pdbx_strand_id
1 'polypeptide(L)'
;MRFRSLILGSIATIVILLSAQLAYVLIASYIGQAASNSTLIGEHKDLMWFFLSICSYALSFFLGGFITSLTESGAPVLNAVTVGFIVAMLSMLSVGDLSVLNTRALIMVFFGVAFAFLGGVWGAGVFARKLV
;
A
#
# COMPACT_ATOMS: atom_id res chain seq x y z
N MET A 1 -21.43 8.94 1.51
CA MET A 1 -20.00 9.10 1.17
C MET A 1 -19.74 10.57 0.86
N ARG A 2 -18.87 11.24 1.62
CA ARG A 2 -18.45 12.60 1.26
C ARG A 2 -17.32 12.55 0.25
N PHE A 3 -17.51 13.10 -0.95
CA PHE A 3 -16.51 13.12 -2.03
C PHE A 3 -15.14 13.69 -1.60
N ARG A 4 -15.17 14.63 -0.63
CA ARG A 4 -13.96 15.21 -0.04
C ARG A 4 -13.10 14.20 0.72
N SER A 5 -13.69 13.27 1.49
CA SER A 5 -12.91 12.28 2.25
C SER A 5 -12.31 11.21 1.35
N LEU A 6 -12.98 10.90 0.24
CA LEU A 6 -12.49 9.95 -0.76
C LEU A 6 -11.26 10.51 -1.49
N ILE A 7 -11.28 11.78 -1.89
CA ILE A 7 -10.10 12.44 -2.49
C ILE A 7 -8.94 12.53 -1.49
N LEU A 8 -9.21 12.98 -0.25
CA LEU A 8 -8.18 13.11 0.77
C LEU A 8 -7.55 11.75 1.13
N GLY A 9 -8.37 10.72 1.31
CA GLY A 9 -7.91 9.36 1.55
C GLY A 9 -7.09 8.80 0.39
N SER A 10 -7.51 9.07 -0.86
CA SER A 10 -6.78 8.63 -2.06
C SER A 10 -5.43 9.33 -2.18
N ILE A 11 -5.37 10.66 -1.99
CA ILE A 11 -4.11 11.42 -2.02
C ILE A 11 -3.17 10.93 -0.92
N ALA A 12 -3.67 10.78 0.31
CA ALA A 12 -2.86 10.29 1.43
C ALA A 12 -2.30 8.89 1.15
N THR A 13 -3.13 7.99 0.62
CA THR A 13 -2.72 6.62 0.26
C THR A 13 -1.66 6.64 -0.85
N ILE A 14 -1.82 7.48 -1.87
CA ILE A 14 -0.85 7.64 -2.95
C ILE A 14 0.48 8.20 -2.43
N VAL A 15 0.45 9.23 -1.58
CA VAL A 15 1.67 9.83 -1.00
C VAL A 15 2.42 8.81 -0.14
N ILE A 16 1.70 8.02 0.66
CA ILE A 16 2.30 6.95 1.47
C ILE A 16 2.88 5.86 0.58
N LEU A 17 2.17 5.45 -0.47
CA LEU A 17 2.64 4.44 -1.41
C LEU A 17 3.92 4.90 -2.13
N LEU A 18 3.96 6.14 -2.62
CA LEU A 18 5.14 6.72 -3.26
C LEU A 18 6.32 6.85 -2.28
N SER A 19 6.05 7.26 -1.04
CA SER A 19 7.07 7.37 0.00
C SER A 19 7.66 6.01 0.37
N ALA A 20 6.82 4.98 0.47
CA ALA A 20 7.24 3.62 0.77
C ALA A 20 7.96 2.95 -0.41
N GLN A 21 7.57 3.26 -1.65
CA GLN A 21 8.33 2.89 -2.85
C GLN A 21 9.71 3.55 -2.90
N LEU A 22 9.81 4.83 -2.54
CA LEU A 22 11.08 5.54 -2.47
C LEU A 22 12.00 4.91 -1.41
N ALA A 23 11.48 4.65 -0.20
CA ALA A 23 12.22 3.96 0.85
C ALA A 23 12.68 2.56 0.40
N TYR A 24 11.81 1.82 -0.29
CA TYR A 24 12.16 0.54 -0.89
C TYR A 24 13.33 0.66 -1.87
N VAL A 25 13.30 1.62 -2.81
CA VAL A 25 14.38 1.83 -3.79
C VAL A 25 15.70 2.21 -3.11
N LEU A 26 15.65 3.05 -2.06
CA LEU A 26 16.84 3.44 -1.30
C LEU A 26 17.47 2.25 -0.55
N ILE A 27 16.66 1.45 0.13
CA ILE A 27 17.13 0.24 0.82
C ILE A 27 17.64 -0.78 -0.20
N ALA A 28 16.95 -0.95 -1.33
CA ALA A 28 17.36 -1.83 -2.41
C ALA A 28 18.72 -1.42 -3.00
N SER A 29 18.95 -0.11 -3.18
CA SER A 29 20.23 0.44 -3.61
C SER A 29 21.35 0.19 -2.60
N TYR A 30 21.08 0.38 -1.30
CA TYR A 30 22.03 0.09 -0.23
C TYR A 30 22.40 -1.40 -0.16
N ILE A 31 21.40 -2.29 -0.20
CA ILE A 31 21.62 -3.75 -0.25
C ILE A 31 22.38 -4.14 -1.52
N GLY A 32 22.08 -3.50 -2.66
CA GLY A 32 22.81 -3.71 -3.91
C GLY A 32 24.30 -3.41 -3.80
N GLN A 33 24.67 -2.33 -3.13
CA GLN A 33 26.08 -1.98 -2.86
C GLN A 33 26.72 -2.86 -1.76
N ALA A 34 25.96 -3.31 -0.77
CA ALA A 34 26.46 -4.26 0.22
C ALA A 34 26.72 -5.65 -0.41
N ALA A 35 25.85 -6.08 -1.34
CA ALA A 35 25.96 -7.34 -2.07
C ALA A 35 27.18 -7.39 -2.99
N SER A 36 27.65 -6.27 -3.54
CA SER A 36 28.88 -6.25 -4.34
C SER A 36 30.14 -6.53 -3.52
N ASN A 37 30.07 -6.41 -2.19
CA ASN A 37 31.18 -6.63 -1.27
C ASN A 37 31.12 -7.98 -0.53
N SER A 38 30.04 -8.77 -0.69
CA SER A 38 29.82 -10.03 0.04
C SER A 38 29.03 -11.04 -0.80
N THR A 39 29.65 -12.18 -1.10
CA THR A 39 29.06 -13.29 -1.87
C THR A 39 27.79 -13.88 -1.24
N LEU A 40 27.66 -13.85 0.09
CA LEU A 40 26.47 -14.33 0.82
C LEU A 40 25.23 -13.44 0.63
N ILE A 41 25.43 -12.12 0.50
CA ILE A 41 24.33 -11.14 0.34
C ILE A 41 23.85 -11.10 -1.12
N GLY A 42 24.75 -11.37 -2.07
CA GLY A 42 24.40 -11.47 -3.50
C GLY A 42 23.41 -12.62 -3.80
N GLU A 43 23.57 -13.77 -3.15
CA GLU A 43 22.78 -14.98 -3.41
C GLU A 43 21.31 -14.86 -2.94
N HIS A 44 21.04 -14.04 -1.92
CA HIS A 44 19.70 -13.84 -1.35
C HIS A 44 19.07 -12.47 -1.67
N LYS A 45 19.73 -11.67 -2.52
CA LYS A 45 19.33 -10.29 -2.85
C LYS A 45 17.90 -10.21 -3.40
N ASP A 46 17.53 -11.11 -4.30
CA ASP A 46 16.21 -11.12 -4.93
C ASP A 46 15.09 -11.44 -3.92
N LEU A 47 15.37 -12.34 -2.98
CA LEU A 47 14.44 -12.71 -1.90
C LEU A 47 14.23 -11.55 -0.93
N MET A 48 15.29 -10.84 -0.56
CA MET A 48 15.21 -9.65 0.29
C MET A 48 14.43 -8.52 -0.40
N TRP A 49 14.66 -8.30 -1.70
CA TRP A 49 13.92 -7.31 -2.48
C TRP A 49 12.43 -7.66 -2.57
N PHE A 50 12.10 -8.92 -2.81
CA PHE A 50 10.71 -9.37 -2.90
C PHE A 50 9.95 -9.18 -1.58
N PHE A 51 10.53 -9.61 -0.45
CA PHE A 51 9.92 -9.42 0.86
C PHE A 51 9.76 -7.93 1.20
N LEU A 52 10.76 -7.11 0.93
CA LEU A 52 10.70 -5.68 1.22
C LEU A 52 9.64 -4.98 0.37
N SER A 53 9.49 -5.37 -0.89
CA SER A 53 8.45 -4.86 -1.79
C SER A 53 7.05 -5.20 -1.29
N ILE A 54 6.81 -6.46 -0.91
CA ILE A 54 5.51 -6.90 -0.37
C ILE A 54 5.18 -6.19 0.94
N CYS A 55 6.14 -6.12 1.87
CA CYS A 55 5.95 -5.46 3.15
C CYS A 55 5.66 -3.96 2.98
N SER A 56 6.41 -3.29 2.11
CA SER A 56 6.19 -1.87 1.78
C SER A 56 4.78 -1.66 1.22
N TYR A 57 4.38 -2.49 0.25
CA TYR A 57 3.05 -2.41 -0.37
C TYR A 57 1.92 -2.65 0.64
N ALA A 58 2.02 -3.71 1.44
CA ALA A 58 1.04 -4.04 2.47
C ALA A 58 0.90 -2.91 3.52
N LEU A 59 2.03 -2.36 3.98
CA LEU A 59 2.05 -1.29 4.96
C LEU A 59 1.43 0.01 4.41
N SER A 60 1.70 0.34 3.14
CA SER A 60 1.12 1.52 2.49
C SER A 60 -0.39 1.44 2.38
N PHE A 61 -0.93 0.30 1.94
CA PHE A 61 -2.38 0.10 1.84
C PHE A 61 -3.05 0.06 3.20
N PHE A 62 -2.40 -0.55 4.21
CA PHE A 62 -2.88 -0.53 5.59
C PHE A 62 -2.97 0.90 6.15
N LEU A 63 -1.90 1.68 6.05
CA LEU A 63 -1.87 3.07 6.53
C LEU A 63 -2.82 3.98 5.75
N GLY A 64 -2.93 3.79 4.44
CA GLY A 64 -3.90 4.51 3.61
C GLY A 64 -5.35 4.23 3.99
N GLY A 65 -5.69 2.96 4.23
CA GLY A 65 -6.99 2.54 4.74
C GLY A 65 -7.27 3.12 6.14
N PHE A 66 -6.27 3.12 7.02
CA PHE A 66 -6.35 3.70 8.35
C PHE A 66 -6.67 5.20 8.32
N ILE A 67 -5.91 6.00 7.57
CA ILE A 67 -6.15 7.45 7.45
C ILE A 67 -7.51 7.75 6.82
N THR A 68 -7.91 6.98 5.80
CA THR A 68 -9.21 7.14 5.15
C THR A 68 -10.36 6.89 6.15
N SER A 69 -10.23 5.87 6.99
CA SER A 69 -11.24 5.56 8.02
C SER A 69 -11.32 6.59 9.14
N LEU A 70 -10.22 7.28 9.48
CA LEU A 70 -10.24 8.37 10.46
C LEU A 70 -10.92 9.64 9.93
N THR A 71 -11.03 9.78 8.62
CA THR A 71 -11.55 11.01 7.96
C THR A 71 -13.06 10.95 7.73
N GLU A 72 -13.67 9.76 7.68
CA GLU A 72 -15.10 9.57 7.42
C GLU A 72 -15.84 9.05 8.66
N SER A 73 -16.89 9.77 9.09
CA SER A 73 -17.70 9.40 10.26
C SER A 73 -18.87 8.45 9.96
N GLY A 74 -19.28 8.30 8.68
CA GLY A 74 -20.46 7.52 8.30
C GLY A 74 -20.17 6.04 8.02
N ALA A 75 -19.28 5.76 7.07
CA ALA A 75 -18.94 4.39 6.64
C ALA A 75 -17.41 4.25 6.47
N PRO A 76 -16.63 4.31 7.57
CA PRO A 76 -15.17 4.42 7.53
C PRO A 76 -14.50 3.25 6.81
N VAL A 77 -15.00 2.02 7.02
CA VAL A 77 -14.46 0.80 6.40
C VAL A 77 -14.78 0.74 4.90
N LEU A 78 -16.02 1.09 4.52
CA LEU A 78 -16.45 1.06 3.12
C LEU A 78 -15.69 2.08 2.26
N ASN A 79 -15.45 3.28 2.82
CA ASN A 79 -14.63 4.30 2.16
C ASN A 79 -13.15 3.86 2.04
N ALA A 80 -12.58 3.23 3.08
CA ALA A 80 -11.21 2.72 3.05
C ALA A 80 -11.02 1.66 1.96
N VAL A 81 -11.97 0.73 1.82
CA VAL A 81 -11.98 -0.28 0.74
C VAL A 81 -12.07 0.37 -0.64
N THR A 82 -12.97 1.35 -0.79
CA THR A 82 -13.18 2.04 -2.07
C THR A 82 -11.93 2.82 -2.50
N VAL A 83 -11.29 3.52 -1.56
CA VAL A 83 -10.01 4.22 -1.80
C VAL A 83 -8.91 3.23 -2.13
N GLY A 84 -8.79 2.13 -1.38
CA GLY A 84 -7.83 1.06 -1.67
C GLY A 84 -8.01 0.47 -3.07
N PHE A 85 -9.26 0.22 -3.48
CA PHE A 85 -9.55 -0.27 -4.83
C PHE A 85 -9.17 0.73 -5.92
N ILE A 86 -9.52 2.01 -5.75
CA ILE A 86 -9.19 3.07 -6.71
C ILE A 86 -7.67 3.22 -6.85
N VAL A 87 -6.95 3.26 -5.73
CA VAL A 87 -5.49 3.40 -5.74
C VAL A 87 -4.82 2.16 -6.32
N ALA A 88 -5.29 0.96 -6.00
CA ALA A 88 -4.77 -0.27 -6.59
C ALA A 88 -4.95 -0.28 -8.12
N MET A 89 -6.12 0.10 -8.63
CA MET A 89 -6.39 0.25 -10.06
C MET A 89 -5.51 1.30 -10.74
N LEU A 90 -5.35 2.47 -10.10
CA LEU A 90 -4.45 3.53 -10.56
C LEU A 90 -2.99 3.06 -10.63
N SER A 91 -2.53 2.31 -9.62
CA SER A 91 -1.20 1.71 -9.63
C SER A 91 -1.03 0.74 -10.79
N MET A 92 -2.05 -0.03 -11.19
CA MET A 92 -1.95 -0.93 -12.36
C MET A 92 -1.84 -0.17 -13.68
N LEU A 93 -2.62 0.89 -13.84
CA LEU A 93 -2.60 1.74 -15.03
C LEU A 93 -1.21 2.34 -15.27
N SER A 94 -0.43 2.55 -14.21
CA SER A 94 0.95 3.05 -14.30
C SER A 94 1.96 2.03 -14.85
N VAL A 95 1.63 0.73 -14.87
CA VAL A 95 2.59 -0.34 -15.24
C VAL A 95 2.78 -0.45 -16.76
N GLY A 96 1.92 0.14 -17.59
CA GLY A 96 2.11 0.31 -19.04
C GLY A 96 2.16 -0.97 -19.89
N ASP A 97 2.38 -2.14 -19.28
CA ASP A 97 2.61 -3.42 -19.95
C ASP A 97 1.46 -4.40 -19.65
N LEU A 98 0.50 -4.47 -20.58
CA LEU A 98 -0.72 -5.29 -20.49
C LEU A 98 -0.43 -6.81 -20.52
N SER A 99 0.76 -7.22 -20.95
CA SER A 99 1.17 -8.62 -21.05
C SER A 99 1.52 -9.26 -19.70
N VAL A 100 2.03 -8.46 -18.75
CA VAL A 100 2.36 -8.85 -17.37
C VAL A 100 1.13 -8.75 -16.44
N LEU A 101 0.00 -8.27 -16.99
CA LEU A 101 -1.12 -7.70 -16.27
C LEU A 101 -2.19 -8.71 -15.82
N ASN A 102 -2.01 -10.01 -16.04
CA ASN A 102 -3.11 -10.95 -15.82
C ASN A 102 -3.16 -11.52 -14.39
N THR A 103 -2.12 -12.23 -13.93
CA THR A 103 -2.21 -12.94 -12.64
C THR A 103 -1.59 -12.17 -11.47
N ARG A 104 -0.40 -11.60 -11.64
CA ARG A 104 0.34 -10.89 -10.56
C ARG A 104 -0.36 -9.59 -10.16
N ALA A 105 -0.82 -8.89 -11.19
CA ALA A 105 -1.69 -7.75 -11.13
C ALA A 105 -2.92 -8.01 -10.24
N LEU A 106 -3.72 -9.03 -10.57
CA LEU A 106 -4.94 -9.35 -9.82
C LEU A 106 -4.65 -9.63 -8.34
N ILE A 107 -3.56 -10.35 -8.07
CA ILE A 107 -3.10 -10.64 -6.71
C ILE A 107 -2.75 -9.34 -5.97
N MET A 108 -2.02 -8.42 -6.60
CA MET A 108 -1.69 -7.13 -5.97
C MET A 108 -2.94 -6.30 -5.64
N VAL A 109 -3.93 -6.25 -6.54
CA VAL A 109 -5.19 -5.56 -6.24
C VAL A 109 -5.90 -6.20 -5.06
N PHE A 110 -6.01 -7.53 -5.06
CA PHE A 110 -6.67 -8.25 -3.98
C PHE A 110 -5.98 -8.02 -2.64
N PHE A 111 -4.64 -8.08 -2.61
CA PHE A 111 -3.84 -7.78 -1.43
C PHE A 111 -3.98 -6.32 -0.99
N GLY A 112 -3.91 -5.36 -1.92
CA GLY A 112 -4.09 -3.94 -1.62
C GLY A 112 -5.45 -3.64 -1.01
N VAL A 113 -6.52 -4.21 -1.56
CA VAL A 113 -7.88 -4.07 -1.03
C VAL A 113 -8.02 -4.74 0.34
N ALA A 114 -7.47 -5.94 0.54
CA ALA A 114 -7.51 -6.64 1.82
C ALA A 114 -6.78 -5.88 2.93
N PHE A 115 -5.59 -5.34 2.64
CA PHE A 115 -4.84 -4.53 3.62
C PHE A 115 -5.49 -3.17 3.88
N ALA A 116 -6.09 -2.54 2.86
CA ALA A 116 -6.89 -1.32 3.05
C ALA A 116 -8.14 -1.57 3.90
N PHE A 117 -8.80 -2.71 3.73
CA PHE A 117 -9.91 -3.14 4.59
C PHE A 117 -9.45 -3.28 6.05
N LEU A 118 -8.35 -4.02 6.30
CA LEU A 118 -7.80 -4.20 7.64
C LEU A 118 -7.42 -2.86 8.30
N GLY A 119 -6.76 -1.98 7.56
CA GLY A 119 -6.43 -0.63 8.02
C GLY A 119 -7.68 0.18 8.35
N GLY A 120 -8.73 0.06 7.51
CA GLY A 120 -10.00 0.74 7.72
C GLY A 120 -10.79 0.25 8.93
N VAL A 121 -10.79 -1.06 9.19
CA VAL A 121 -11.39 -1.65 10.41
C VAL A 121 -10.67 -1.14 11.65
N TRP A 122 -9.34 -1.10 11.60
CA TRP A 122 -8.53 -0.67 12.73
C TRP A 122 -8.73 0.81 13.04
N GLY A 123 -8.74 1.69 12.03
CA GLY A 123 -8.99 3.11 12.24
C GLY A 123 -10.44 3.42 12.62
N ALA A 124 -11.43 2.66 12.13
CA ALA A 124 -12.80 2.73 12.63
C ALA A 124 -12.91 2.36 14.11
N GLY A 125 -12.20 1.32 14.56
CA GLY A 125 -12.14 0.93 15.98
C GLY A 125 -11.47 1.97 16.87
N VAL A 126 -10.45 2.66 16.38
CA VAL A 126 -9.80 3.79 17.09
C VAL A 126 -10.71 5.01 17.14
N PHE A 127 -11.45 5.30 16.06
CA PHE A 127 -12.40 6.41 16.00
C PHE A 127 -13.58 6.20 16.96
N ALA A 128 -14.12 4.98 17.04
CA ALA A 128 -15.19 4.62 17.96
C ALA A 128 -14.80 4.83 19.44
N ARG A 129 -13.53 4.64 19.80
CA ARG A 129 -13.03 4.91 21.17
C ARG A 129 -12.88 6.39 21.51
N LYS A 130 -12.82 7.30 20.54
CA LYS A 130 -12.74 8.75 20.80
C LYS A 130 -14.10 9.40 21.09
N LEU A 131 -15.19 8.67 20.89
CA LEU A 131 -16.56 9.15 21.12
C LEU A 131 -17.17 8.65 22.45
N VAL A 132 -16.42 7.86 23.22
CA VAL A 132 -16.74 7.42 24.59
C VAL A 132 -15.86 8.21 25.56
#